data_AF-A0A7K0PGN2-F1
#
_entry.id   AF-A0A7K0PGN2-F1
#
_cell.length_a   1.000
_cell.length_b   1.000
_cell.length_c   1.000
_cell.angle_alpha   90.00
_cell.angle_beta   90.00
_cell.angle_gamma   90.00
#
_symmetry.space_group_name_H-M   'P 1'
#
loop_
_entity.id
_entity.type
_entity.pdbx_description
1 polymer ?
#
loop_
_entity_poly.entity_id
_entity_poly.type
_entity_poly.pdbx_seq_one_letter_code
_entity_poly.pdbx_strand_id
1 'polypeptide(L)'
;MPFEEVVRRPVYQQVAAQLRAAILDGELQPGNVLPSERELGERFGVGRTSVREALRALQAQGLVVAAGPTAPLRVTAPEALSAGPVGESFEALIR
;
A
#
# COMPACT_ATOMS: atom_id res chain seq x y z
N MET A 1 -13.19 35.62 -5.91
CA MET A 1 -13.39 34.57 -6.92
C MET A 1 -14.03 33.36 -6.21
N PRO A 2 -15.17 32.80 -6.67
CA PRO A 2 -16.02 31.90 -5.88
C PRO A 2 -15.83 30.40 -6.22
N PHE A 3 -14.60 29.96 -6.48
CA PHE A 3 -14.34 28.55 -6.75
C PHE A 3 -13.53 27.93 -5.61
N GLU A 4 -14.04 26.82 -5.08
CA GLU A 4 -13.37 26.00 -4.09
C GLU A 4 -12.57 24.89 -4.76
N GLU A 5 -11.55 24.40 -4.05
CA GLU A 5 -10.67 23.36 -4.55
C GLU A 5 -11.38 22.00 -4.64
N VAL A 6 -11.27 21.35 -5.80
CA VAL A 6 -11.79 19.99 -5.99
C VAL A 6 -10.77 18.98 -5.49
N VAL A 7 -10.99 18.43 -4.29
CA VAL A 7 -10.13 17.39 -3.70
C VAL A 7 -10.45 16.03 -4.33
N ARG A 8 -9.75 15.68 -5.42
CA ARG A 8 -9.80 14.31 -5.98
C ARG A 8 -8.75 13.43 -5.33
N ARG A 9 -9.16 12.27 -4.81
CA ARG A 9 -8.21 11.29 -4.28
C ARG A 9 -7.53 10.53 -5.42
N PRO A 10 -6.18 10.50 -5.51
CA PRO A 10 -5.47 9.72 -6.51
C PRO A 10 -5.86 8.24 -6.48
N VAL A 11 -5.92 7.59 -7.66
CA VAL A 11 -6.34 6.19 -7.81
C VAL A 11 -5.51 5.24 -6.94
N TYR A 12 -4.19 5.43 -6.88
CA TYR A 12 -3.33 4.56 -6.07
C TYR A 12 -3.67 4.63 -4.57
N GLN A 13 -4.09 5.80 -4.07
CA GLN A 13 -4.50 5.94 -2.66
C GLN A 13 -5.80 5.20 -2.38
N GLN A 14 -6.72 5.17 -3.36
CA GLN A 14 -7.96 4.42 -3.24
C GLN A 14 -7.70 2.90 -3.21
N VAL A 15 -6.81 2.41 -4.08
CA VAL A 15 -6.38 1.00 -4.10
C VAL A 15 -5.66 0.63 -2.80
N ALA A 16 -4.72 1.46 -2.34
CA ALA A 16 -4.00 1.23 -1.10
C ALA A 16 -4.94 1.19 0.11
N ALA A 17 -5.95 2.09 0.16
CA ALA A 17 -6.92 2.11 1.23
C ALA A 17 -7.75 0.82 1.29
N GLN A 18 -8.20 0.29 0.14
CA GLN A 18 -8.97 -0.96 0.08
C GLN A 18 -8.13 -2.17 0.50
N LEU A 19 -6.91 -2.29 -0.02
CA LEU A 19 -6.00 -3.37 0.37
C LEU A 19 -5.62 -3.29 1.85
N ARG A 20 -5.37 -2.09 2.37
CA ARG A 20 -5.11 -1.88 3.80
C ARG A 20 -6.30 -2.31 4.65
N ALA A 21 -7.52 -1.92 4.28
CA ALA A 21 -8.72 -2.34 5.00
C ALA A 21 -8.83 -3.88 5.02
N ALA A 22 -8.70 -4.54 3.87
CA ALA A 22 -8.75 -6.00 3.78
C ALA A 22 -7.67 -6.71 4.63
N ILE A 23 -6.47 -6.14 4.77
CA ILE A 23 -5.42 -6.66 5.66
C ILE A 23 -5.80 -6.46 7.13
N LEU A 24 -6.27 -5.26 7.50
CA LEU A 24 -6.60 -4.93 8.89
C LEU A 24 -7.86 -5.64 9.39
N ASP A 25 -8.82 -5.87 8.49
CA ASP A 25 -10.07 -6.59 8.76
C ASP A 25 -9.87 -8.11 8.74
N GLY A 26 -8.66 -8.59 8.39
CA GLY A 26 -8.29 -10.00 8.41
C GLY A 26 -8.77 -10.81 7.19
N GLU A 27 -9.38 -10.16 6.19
CA GLU A 27 -9.72 -10.80 4.92
C GLU A 27 -8.47 -11.28 4.18
N LEU A 28 -7.40 -10.50 4.25
CA LEU A 28 -6.07 -10.84 3.79
C LEU A 28 -5.19 -11.18 5.00
N GLN A 29 -4.87 -12.45 5.16
CA GLN A 29 -4.16 -12.95 6.33
C GLN A 29 -2.63 -12.82 6.17
N PRO A 30 -1.88 -12.66 7.26
CA PRO A 30 -0.42 -12.66 7.22
C PRO A 30 0.14 -13.90 6.50
N GLY A 31 1.14 -13.69 5.65
CA GLY A 31 1.73 -14.71 4.79
C GLY A 31 0.98 -14.96 3.48
N ASN A 32 -0.24 -14.44 3.31
CA ASN A 32 -0.96 -14.54 2.04
C ASN A 32 -0.18 -13.85 0.93
N VAL A 33 -0.09 -14.52 -0.21
CA VAL A 33 0.50 -13.96 -1.42
C VAL A 33 -0.53 -13.07 -2.10
N LEU A 34 -0.15 -11.82 -2.38
CA LEU A 34 -0.99 -10.92 -3.17
C LEU A 34 -0.98 -11.32 -4.65
N PRO A 35 -2.09 -11.12 -5.38
CA PRO A 35 -2.10 -11.24 -6.83
C PRO A 35 -1.09 -10.29 -7.47
N SER A 36 -0.67 -10.60 -8.70
CA SER A 36 0.27 -9.77 -9.44
C SER A 36 -0.28 -8.36 -9.72
N GLU A 37 0.60 -7.39 -10.00
CA GLU A 37 0.18 -6.02 -10.37
C GLU A 37 -0.83 -6.01 -11.54
N ARG A 38 -0.66 -6.94 -12.49
CA ARG A 38 -1.54 -7.10 -13.64
C ARG A 38 -2.94 -7.55 -13.20
N GLU A 39 -3.00 -8.61 -12.40
CA GLU A 39 -4.28 -9.17 -11.93
C GLU A 39 -5.01 -8.20 -10.99
N LEU A 40 -4.30 -7.52 -10.10
CA LEU A 40 -4.89 -6.47 -9.27
C LEU A 40 -5.41 -5.31 -10.13
N GLY A 41 -4.68 -4.93 -11.18
CA GLY A 41 -5.13 -3.90 -12.12
C GLY A 41 -6.43 -4.29 -12.82
N GLU A 42 -6.53 -5.54 -13.26
CA GLU A 42 -7.76 -6.11 -13.85
C GLU A 42 -8.91 -6.14 -12.84
N ARG A 43 -8.67 -6.58 -11.60
CA ARG A 43 -9.70 -6.65 -10.55
C ARG A 43 -10.22 -5.28 -10.11
N PHE A 44 -9.33 -4.30 -9.97
CA PHE A 44 -9.69 -2.94 -9.57
C PHE A 44 -10.14 -2.06 -10.75
N GLY A 45 -9.95 -2.51 -12.00
CA GLY A 45 -10.23 -1.71 -13.19
C GLY A 45 -9.28 -0.51 -13.34
N VAL A 46 -8.02 -0.65 -12.91
CA VAL A 46 -7.02 0.44 -12.91
C VAL A 46 -5.72 0.02 -13.59
N GLY A 47 -4.91 1.01 -13.96
CA GLY A 47 -3.60 0.76 -14.58
C GLY A 47 -2.59 0.15 -13.60
N ARG A 48 -1.71 -0.72 -14.13
CA ARG A 48 -0.61 -1.38 -13.38
C ARG A 48 0.27 -0.40 -12.59
N THR A 49 0.53 0.79 -13.14
CA THR A 49 1.30 1.83 -12.45
C THR A 49 0.62 2.27 -11.15
N SER A 50 -0.70 2.51 -11.16
CA SER A 50 -1.44 2.89 -9.96
C SER A 50 -1.44 1.78 -8.91
N VAL A 51 -1.52 0.52 -9.34
CA VAL A 51 -1.39 -0.63 -8.44
C VAL A 51 0.02 -0.69 -7.84
N ARG A 52 1.06 -0.54 -8.64
CA ARG A 52 2.44 -0.55 -8.15
C ARG A 52 2.69 0.53 -7.10
N GLU A 53 2.20 1.75 -7.34
CA GLU A 53 2.33 2.84 -6.35
C GLU A 53 1.53 2.56 -5.07
N ALA A 54 0.35 1.94 -5.19
CA ALA A 54 -0.42 1.51 -4.03
C ALA A 54 0.33 0.45 -3.20
N LEU A 55 0.90 -0.56 -3.87
CA LEU A 55 1.66 -1.63 -3.22
C LEU A 55 2.94 -1.07 -2.57
N ARG A 56 3.64 -0.13 -3.22
CA ARG A 56 4.79 0.58 -2.62
C ARG A 56 4.40 1.34 -1.36
N ALA A 57 3.25 2.02 -1.36
CA ALA A 57 2.76 2.70 -0.18
C ALA A 57 2.45 1.74 0.98
N LEU A 58 1.94 0.53 0.69
CA LEU A 58 1.71 -0.51 1.69
C LEU A 58 3.02 -1.14 2.18
N GLN A 59 4.02 -1.31 1.31
CA GLN A 59 5.36 -1.77 1.69
C GLN A 59 6.04 -0.78 2.64
N ALA A 60 5.94 0.53 2.37
CA ALA A 60 6.47 1.58 3.23
C ALA A 60 5.79 1.60 4.62
N GLN A 61 4.53 1.18 4.70
CA GLN A 61 3.80 0.99 5.96
C GLN A 61 4.07 -0.36 6.62
N GLY A 62 4.91 -1.21 6.02
CA GLY A 62 5.21 -2.54 6.54
C GLY A 62 4.05 -3.53 6.48
N LEU A 63 2.98 -3.25 5.74
CA LEU A 63 1.78 -4.10 5.60
C LEU A 63 1.96 -5.26 4.61
N VAL A 64 2.93 -5.13 3.71
CA VAL A 64 3.29 -6.16 2.74
C VAL A 64 4.81 -6.17 2.52
N VAL A 65 5.38 -7.34 2.21
CA VAL A 65 6.83 -7.52 1.98
C VAL A 65 7.10 -8.39 0.77
N ALA A 66 8.25 -8.18 0.12
CA ALA A 66 8.77 -9.06 -0.90
C ALA A 66 10.09 -9.68 -0.41
N ALA A 67 10.28 -10.98 -0.62
CA ALA A 67 11.50 -11.69 -0.21
C ALA A 67 12.69 -11.44 -1.17
N GLY A 68 12.49 -10.66 -2.24
CA GLY A 68 13.50 -10.37 -3.24
C GLY A 68 12.89 -9.61 -4.44
N PRO A 69 13.72 -9.20 -5.42
CA PRO A 69 13.30 -8.34 -6.53
C PRO A 69 12.17 -8.90 -7.41
N THR A 70 12.10 -10.23 -7.52
CA THR A 70 11.10 -10.95 -8.33
C THR A 70 10.15 -11.78 -7.49
N ALA A 71 10.29 -11.74 -6.16
CA ALA A 71 9.44 -12.50 -5.27
C ALA A 71 8.04 -11.89 -5.20
N PRO A 72 6.98 -12.71 -5.07
CA PRO A 72 5.65 -12.19 -4.88
C PRO A 72 5.53 -11.45 -3.54
N LEU A 73 4.67 -10.42 -3.52
CA LEU A 73 4.35 -9.70 -2.30
C LEU A 73 3.51 -10.57 -1.37
N ARG A 74 3.82 -10.49 -0.08
CA ARG A 74 3.10 -11.17 0.99
C ARG A 74 2.60 -10.20 2.03
N VAL A 75 1.42 -10.45 2.57
CA VAL A 75 0.83 -9.69 3.68
C VAL A 75 1.62 -9.95 4.96
N THR A 76 1.79 -8.93 5.79
CA THR A 76 2.41 -9.03 7.11
C THR A 76 1.35 -8.95 8.22
N ALA A 77 1.72 -9.37 9.43
CA ALA A 77 0.85 -9.20 10.60
C ALA A 77 0.82 -7.72 11.02
N PRO A 78 -0.37 -7.11 11.19
CA PRO A 78 -0.47 -5.75 11.71
C PRO A 78 0.10 -5.63 13.13
N GLU A 79 0.14 -6.70 13.95
CA GLU A 79 0.84 -6.66 15.24
C GLU A 79 2.34 -6.36 15.12
N ALA A 80 3.00 -6.71 14.00
CA ALA A 80 4.41 -6.35 13.78
C ALA A 80 4.61 -4.82 13.70
N LEU A 81 3.56 -4.04 13.45
CA LEU A 81 3.58 -2.57 13.43
C LEU A 81 3.42 -1.94 14.82
N SER A 82 3.03 -2.72 15.85
CA SER A 82 2.96 -2.24 17.24
C SER A 82 4.30 -2.33 18.00
N ALA A 83 5.32 -2.99 17.42
CA ALA A 83 6.62 -3.20 18.04
C ALA A 83 7.75 -2.41 17.34
N GLY A 84 7.72 -1.07 17.44
CA GLY A 84 8.88 -0.20 17.13
C GLY A 84 8.55 1.01 16.24
N PRO A 85 9.27 2.15 16.38
CA PRO A 85 8.78 3.45 15.94
C PRO A 85 8.84 3.59 14.42
N VAL A 86 7.68 3.76 13.78
CA VAL A 86 7.59 4.41 12.47
C VAL A 86 7.73 5.91 12.71
N GLY A 87 8.97 6.35 12.85
CA GLY A 87 9.27 7.73 13.24
C GLY A 87 10.75 8.04 13.26
N GLU A 88 11.51 7.64 12.24
CA GLU A 88 12.82 8.23 12.01
C GLU A 88 12.97 8.71 10.56
N SER A 89 12.90 10.05 10.46
CA SER A 89 13.75 10.89 9.63
C SER A 89 13.51 10.92 8.11
N PHE A 90 12.48 11.64 7.69
CA PHE A 90 12.48 12.34 6.40
C PHE A 90 12.85 13.84 6.51
N GLU A 91 12.83 14.40 7.74
CA GLU A 91 13.18 15.81 8.02
C GLU A 91 14.68 16.10 8.07
N ALA A 92 15.55 15.08 8.07
CA ALA A 92 17.00 15.28 8.17
C ALA A 92 17.73 15.51 6.82
N LEU A 93 17.01 15.51 5.68
CA LEU A 93 17.63 15.54 4.35
C LEU A 93 17.48 16.88 3.60
N ILE A 94 16.86 17.89 4.22
CA ILE A 94 16.79 19.25 3.67
C ILE A 94 17.31 20.23 4.73
N ARG A 95 18.62 20.16 5.02
CA ARG A 95 19.38 21.27 5.58
C ARG A 95 20.72 21.39 4.89
#